data_AF-A0A6B3WF54-F1
#
_entry.id   AF-A0A6B3WF54-F1
#
_cell.length_a   1.000
_cell.length_b   1.000
_cell.length_c   1.000
_cell.angle_alpha   90.00
_cell.angle_beta   90.00
_cell.angle_gamma   90.00
#
_symmetry.space_group_name_H-M   'P 1'
#
loop_
_entity.id
_entity.type
_entity.pdbx_description
1 polymer ?
#
loop_
_entity_poly.entity_id
_entity_poly.type
_entity_poly.pdbx_seq_one_letter_code
_entity_poly.pdbx_strand_id
1 'polypeptide(L)'
;MRYRWQLLQASIDIRNEAIKKYLTEELQTLNVDTIHRDILTSSTVQNVEIWSIKQDGEKQFQVIFTAEQVITEGENKKDIQSSYEVVVYVDDSGNMIIIKNSTICSIPSESSYEPKVKESEGTVDAAMIGEVNEFLKTFFRLYPTATEKELSYYVKNNVLKSIGKNLFAFFFEILNLYN
;
A
#
# COMPACT_ATOMS: atom_id res chain seq x y z
N MET A 1 -1.29 15.45 8.44
CA MET A 1 -1.23 16.66 9.31
C MET A 1 0.01 16.68 10.20
N ARG A 2 0.33 15.60 10.92
CA ARG A 2 1.48 15.53 11.85
C ARG A 2 2.87 15.77 11.22
N TYR A 3 3.06 15.47 9.94
CA TYR A 3 4.36 15.64 9.26
C TYR A 3 4.43 16.87 8.35
N ARG A 4 3.48 17.80 8.46
CA ARG A 4 3.43 19.01 7.62
C ARG A 4 3.50 20.27 8.47
N TRP A 5 4.60 21.02 8.49
CA TRP A 5 4.70 22.27 9.27
C TRP A 5 5.05 23.46 8.38
N GLN A 6 4.65 24.65 8.83
CA GLN A 6 4.89 25.92 8.15
C GLN A 6 5.44 26.93 9.14
N LEU A 7 6.07 27.99 8.62
CA LEU A 7 6.74 29.01 9.42
C LEU A 7 5.77 30.00 10.07
N LEU A 8 4.60 30.23 9.47
CA LEU A 8 3.64 31.22 9.97
C LEU A 8 2.95 30.70 11.24
N GLN A 9 2.91 31.52 12.29
CA GLN A 9 2.27 31.18 13.57
C GLN A 9 0.82 30.73 13.39
N ALA A 10 0.04 31.43 12.56
CA ALA A 10 -1.35 31.05 12.28
C ALA A 10 -1.45 29.64 11.67
N SER A 11 -0.52 29.26 10.79
CA SER A 11 -0.48 27.91 10.21
C SER A 11 -0.10 26.85 11.25
N ILE A 12 0.78 27.18 12.19
CA ILE A 12 1.16 26.31 13.32
C ILE A 12 -0.06 26.08 14.22
N ASP A 13 -0.79 27.14 14.58
CA ASP A 13 -1.96 27.05 15.45
C ASP A 13 -3.09 26.23 14.81
N ILE A 14 -3.39 26.48 13.53
CA ILE A 14 -4.39 25.71 12.77
C ILE A 14 -4.01 24.22 12.74
N ARG A 15 -2.73 23.91 12.47
CA ARG A 15 -2.23 22.54 12.46
C ARG A 15 -2.41 21.89 13.83
N ASN A 16 -2.08 22.60 14.91
CA ASN A 16 -2.17 22.07 16.27
C ASN A 16 -3.61 21.75 16.66
N GLU A 17 -4.55 22.65 16.38
CA GLU A 17 -5.97 22.39 16.60
C GLU A 17 -6.50 21.23 15.74
N ALA A 18 -6.03 21.10 14.50
CA ALA A 18 -6.43 19.99 13.64
C ALA A 18 -5.90 18.64 14.14
N ILE A 19 -4.67 18.58 14.67
CA ILE A 19 -4.06 17.34 15.17
C ILE A 19 -4.77 16.83 16.43
N LYS A 20 -5.24 17.71 17.32
CA LYS A 20 -5.93 17.32 18.58
C LYS A 20 -7.08 16.34 18.34
N LYS A 21 -7.81 16.48 17.23
CA LYS A 21 -8.95 15.61 16.85
C LYS A 21 -8.59 14.13 16.68
N TYR A 22 -7.30 13.83 16.50
CA TYR A 22 -6.80 12.47 16.27
C TYR A 22 -6.08 11.89 17.49
N LEU A 23 -5.91 12.65 18.57
CA LEU A 23 -5.12 12.28 19.75
C LEU A 23 -6.03 12.17 20.98
N THR A 24 -5.74 11.21 21.86
CA THR A 24 -6.31 11.20 23.22
C THR A 24 -5.92 12.47 23.98
N GLU A 25 -6.69 12.84 25.01
CA GLU A 25 -6.39 14.02 25.85
C GLU A 25 -4.97 13.95 26.45
N GLU A 26 -4.56 12.78 26.92
CA GLU A 26 -3.20 12.54 27.42
C GLU A 26 -2.14 12.85 26.36
N LEU A 27 -2.31 12.35 25.12
CA LEU A 27 -1.39 12.66 24.04
C LEU A 27 -1.43 14.13 23.64
N GLN A 28 -2.57 14.80 23.75
CA GLN A 28 -2.64 16.25 23.50
C GLN A 28 -1.76 16.99 24.52
N THR A 29 -1.86 16.66 25.81
CA THR A 29 -1.02 17.24 26.87
C THR A 29 0.46 16.95 26.65
N LEU A 30 0.82 15.72 26.31
CA LEU A 30 2.22 15.33 26.07
C LEU A 30 2.86 16.03 24.85
N ASN A 31 2.06 16.46 23.88
CA ASN A 31 2.58 17.10 22.66
C ASN A 31 2.60 18.64 22.73
N VAL A 32 2.10 19.27 23.81
CA VAL A 32 2.05 20.75 23.92
C VAL A 32 3.42 21.40 23.71
N ASP A 33 4.47 20.81 24.30
CA ASP A 33 5.83 21.39 24.27
C ASP A 33 6.64 20.97 23.03
N THR A 34 6.10 20.09 22.19
CA THR A 34 6.76 19.66 20.93
C THR A 34 6.64 20.69 19.81
N ILE A 35 5.89 21.77 20.03
CA ILE A 35 5.67 22.85 19.06
C ILE A 35 6.82 23.86 19.17
N HIS A 36 7.83 23.72 18.33
CA HIS A 36 8.95 24.66 18.30
C HIS A 36 8.61 25.85 17.38
N ARG A 37 8.64 27.06 17.95
CA ARG A 37 8.37 28.31 17.23
C ARG A 37 9.60 28.85 16.48
N ASP A 38 10.78 28.34 16.79
CA ASP A 38 12.06 28.81 16.24
C ASP A 38 12.57 27.96 15.07
N ILE A 39 11.69 27.19 14.41
CA ILE A 39 12.09 26.34 13.29
C ILE A 39 12.16 27.18 12.01
N LEU A 40 13.35 27.28 11.40
CA LEU A 40 13.56 27.98 10.12
C LEU A 40 13.18 27.16 8.89
N THR A 41 12.73 25.93 9.10
CA THR A 41 12.33 25.01 8.04
C THR A 41 10.81 24.84 7.97
N SER A 42 10.31 24.50 6.79
CA SER A 42 8.93 24.04 6.59
C SER A 42 8.94 22.64 5.98
N SER A 43 7.82 21.93 6.12
CA SER A 43 7.65 20.61 5.52
C SER A 43 6.32 20.46 4.80
N THR A 44 6.41 19.95 3.59
CA THR A 44 5.24 19.50 2.81
C THR A 44 5.31 18.00 2.64
N VAL A 45 4.24 17.31 3.04
CA VAL A 45 4.07 15.87 2.80
C VAL A 45 3.61 15.69 1.35
N GLN A 46 4.33 14.87 0.58
CA GLN A 46 3.98 14.51 -0.79
C GLN A 46 3.16 13.23 -0.85
N ASN A 47 3.65 12.19 -0.16
CA ASN A 47 3.06 10.86 -0.18
C ASN A 47 3.08 10.23 1.22
N VAL A 48 2.12 9.33 1.46
CA VAL A 48 2.04 8.49 2.66
C VAL A 48 1.65 7.10 2.22
N GLU A 49 2.47 6.11 2.57
CA GLU A 49 2.24 4.72 2.21
C GLU A 49 2.20 3.85 3.47
N ILE A 50 1.15 3.04 3.60
CA ILE A 50 0.97 2.13 4.75
C ILE A 50 1.56 0.77 4.36
N TRP A 51 2.53 0.32 5.14
CA TRP A 51 3.24 -0.93 4.92
C TRP A 51 2.66 -2.10 5.67
N SER A 52 2.19 -1.86 6.91
CA SER A 52 1.70 -2.93 7.77
C SER A 52 0.66 -2.42 8.74
N ILE A 53 -0.35 -3.24 8.98
CA ILE A 53 -1.34 -3.07 10.01
C ILE A 53 -1.39 -4.39 10.78
N LYS A 54 -1.06 -4.34 12.06
CA LYS A 54 -1.06 -5.50 12.95
C LYS A 54 -1.91 -5.20 14.17
N GLN A 55 -2.82 -6.11 14.51
CA GLN A 55 -3.56 -6.00 15.76
C GLN A 55 -2.61 -6.26 16.94
N ASP A 56 -2.58 -5.33 17.89
CA ASP A 56 -1.70 -5.33 19.07
C ASP A 56 -2.52 -5.08 20.35
N GLY A 57 -3.53 -5.93 20.56
CA GLY A 57 -4.47 -5.83 21.67
C GLY A 57 -5.94 -5.85 21.23
N GLU A 58 -6.86 -5.78 22.19
CA GLU A 58 -8.28 -5.63 21.88
C GLU A 58 -8.51 -4.27 21.25
N LYS A 59 -9.01 -4.25 20.00
CA LYS A 59 -9.32 -3.03 19.24
C LYS A 59 -8.14 -2.07 19.00
N GLN A 60 -6.91 -2.54 19.21
CA GLN A 60 -5.69 -1.74 19.03
C GLN A 60 -4.89 -2.27 17.84
N PHE A 61 -4.39 -1.35 17.02
CA PHE A 61 -3.68 -1.67 15.80
C PHE A 61 -2.39 -0.84 15.70
N GLN A 62 -1.27 -1.54 15.59
CA GLN A 62 0.01 -0.98 15.22
C GLN A 62 0.04 -0.78 13.70
N VAL A 63 0.35 0.44 13.28
CA VAL A 63 0.42 0.83 11.88
C VAL A 63 1.83 1.32 11.57
N ILE A 64 2.47 0.71 10.56
CA ILE A 64 3.76 1.16 10.03
C ILE A 64 3.51 1.83 8.68
N PHE A 65 4.03 3.04 8.51
CA PHE A 65 3.88 3.81 7.28
C PHE A 65 5.11 4.65 6.99
N THR A 66 5.35 4.96 5.71
CA THR A 66 6.31 5.96 5.26
C THR A 66 5.61 7.29 5.00
N ALA A 67 6.31 8.39 5.27
CA ALA A 67 5.93 9.72 4.80
C ALA A 67 7.08 10.29 3.96
N GLU A 68 6.76 10.65 2.72
CA GLU A 68 7.66 11.40 1.84
C GLU A 68 7.40 12.89 2.01
N GLN A 69 8.45 13.65 2.25
CA GLN A 69 8.36 15.05 2.60
C GLN A 69 9.41 15.87 1.85
N VAL A 70 9.03 17.08 1.47
CA VAL A 70 9.98 18.12 1.09
C VAL A 70 10.21 19.02 2.29
N ILE A 71 11.44 19.04 2.80
CA ILE A 71 11.87 20.03 3.79
C ILE A 71 12.43 21.24 3.04
N THR A 72 11.94 22.43 3.36
CA THR A 72 12.38 23.70 2.76
C THR A 72 12.98 24.61 3.82
N GLU A 73 14.19 25.11 3.59
CA GLU A 73 14.91 26.08 4.42
C GLU A 73 15.38 27.22 3.53
N GLY A 74 14.68 28.36 3.57
CA GLY A 74 14.89 29.44 2.59
C GLY A 74 14.65 28.95 1.16
N GLU A 75 15.67 29.03 0.30
CA GLU A 75 15.62 28.53 -1.08
C GLU A 75 15.98 27.04 -1.20
N ASN A 76 16.60 26.47 -0.17
CA ASN A 76 17.04 25.08 -0.19
C ASN A 76 15.86 24.13 0.01
N LYS A 77 15.83 23.06 -0.79
CA LYS A 77 14.84 21.97 -0.68
C LYS A 77 15.54 20.63 -0.57
N LYS A 78 15.02 19.77 0.29
CA LYS A 78 15.49 18.40 0.47
C LYS A 78 14.31 17.45 0.54
N ASP A 79 14.31 16.45 -0.33
CA ASP A 79 13.39 15.33 -0.26
C ASP A 79 13.87 14.35 0.81
N ILE A 80 12.97 13.97 1.70
CA ILE A 80 13.21 12.99 2.75
C ILE A 80 12.09 11.97 2.73
N GLN A 81 12.44 10.73 3.04
CA GLN A 81 11.50 9.66 3.34
C GLN A 81 11.81 9.15 4.74
N SER A 82 10.78 9.01 5.56
CA SER A 82 10.91 8.52 6.93
C SER A 82 9.79 7.55 7.24
N SER A 83 10.10 6.50 7.99
CA SER A 83 9.11 5.51 8.43
C SER A 83 8.74 5.73 9.88
N TYR A 84 7.47 5.51 10.16
CA TYR A 84 6.89 5.72 11.48
C TYR A 84 6.00 4.55 11.86
N GLU A 85 6.00 4.26 13.15
CA GLU A 85 5.06 3.38 13.81
C GLU A 85 4.09 4.23 14.64
N VAL A 86 2.80 3.93 14.59
CA VAL A 86 1.76 4.53 15.45
C VAL A 86 0.82 3.44 15.94
N VAL A 87 0.19 3.65 17.11
CA VAL A 87 -0.86 2.75 17.60
C VAL A 87 -2.19 3.49 17.64
N VAL A 88 -3.20 2.87 17.03
CA VAL A 88 -4.57 3.39 16.88
C VAL A 88 -5.55 2.45 17.58
N TYR A 89 -6.48 3.02 18.33
CA TYR A 89 -7.66 2.32 18.84
C TYR A 89 -8.84 2.53 17.91
N VAL A 90 -9.64 1.48 17.68
CA VAL A 90 -10.85 1.50 16.84
C VAL A 90 -12.06 1.10 17.67
N ASP A 91 -13.06 1.99 17.80
CA ASP A 91 -14.28 1.68 18.55
C ASP A 91 -15.25 0.77 17.77
N ASP A 92 -16.35 0.36 18.41
CA ASP A 92 -17.36 -0.52 17.79
C ASP A 92 -18.13 0.14 16.64
N SER A 93 -18.02 1.46 16.49
CA SER A 93 -18.60 2.23 15.38
C SER A 93 -17.59 2.47 14.25
N GLY A 94 -16.35 2.01 14.40
CA GLY A 94 -15.26 2.20 13.43
C GLY A 94 -14.54 3.53 13.55
N ASN A 95 -14.79 4.33 14.59
CA ASN A 95 -14.04 5.57 14.82
C ASN A 95 -12.65 5.26 15.36
N MET A 96 -11.68 6.09 14.98
CA MET A 96 -10.27 5.86 15.25
C MET A 96 -9.66 6.99 16.07
N ILE A 97 -8.81 6.63 17.03
CA ILE A 97 -8.01 7.58 17.81
C ILE A 97 -6.60 7.05 18.03
N ILE A 98 -5.60 7.92 17.92
CA ILE A 98 -4.21 7.57 18.21
C ILE A 98 -4.05 7.50 19.73
N ILE A 99 -3.57 6.36 20.21
CA ILE A 99 -3.37 6.09 21.64
C ILE A 99 -1.89 6.02 22.03
N LYS A 100 -0.98 5.99 21.04
CA LYS A 100 0.47 6.09 21.25
C LYS A 100 1.08 7.05 20.23
N ASN A 101 1.94 7.96 20.67
CA ASN A 101 2.66 8.88 19.79
C ASN A 101 3.49 8.12 18.74
N SER A 102 3.59 8.69 17.54
CA SER A 102 4.37 8.10 16.45
C SER A 102 5.86 8.06 16.79
N THR A 103 6.49 6.91 16.58
CA THR A 103 7.95 6.74 16.73
C THR A 103 8.59 6.43 15.38
N ILE A 104 9.78 6.98 15.14
CA ILE A 104 10.56 6.64 13.93
C ILE A 104 10.91 5.15 13.99
N CYS A 105 10.73 4.44 12.89
CA CYS A 105 11.10 3.04 12.74
C CYS A 105 11.92 2.81 11.45
N SER A 106 12.43 1.60 11.27
CA SER A 106 13.10 1.21 10.03
C SER A 106 12.14 1.27 8.83
N ILE A 107 12.68 1.62 7.67
CA ILE A 107 11.95 1.52 6.39
C ILE A 107 11.82 0.03 6.05
N PRO A 108 10.61 -0.49 5.76
CA PRO A 108 10.44 -1.85 5.29
C PRO A 108 11.31 -2.12 4.06
N SER A 109 12.03 -3.22 4.07
CA SER A 109 12.97 -3.59 3.00
C SER A 109 12.35 -4.62 2.06
N GLU A 110 12.85 -4.64 0.81
CA GLU A 110 12.50 -5.68 -0.15
C GLU A 110 12.82 -7.08 0.40
N SER A 111 11.99 -8.06 0.05
CA SER A 111 12.21 -9.47 0.37
C SER A 111 13.16 -10.07 -0.65
N SER A 112 14.16 -10.83 -0.18
CA SER A 112 15.03 -11.63 -1.06
C SER A 112 14.42 -12.98 -1.46
N TYR A 113 13.11 -13.16 -1.28
CA TYR A 113 12.43 -14.42 -1.60
C TYR A 113 12.45 -14.70 -3.11
N GLU A 114 13.12 -15.78 -3.49
CA GLU A 114 12.99 -16.39 -4.82
C GLU A 114 12.17 -17.68 -4.71
N PRO A 115 11.09 -17.85 -5.50
CA PRO A 115 10.35 -19.10 -5.55
C PRO A 115 11.26 -20.25 -6.00
N LYS A 116 11.20 -21.38 -5.30
CA LYS A 116 11.85 -22.60 -5.80
C LYS A 116 11.21 -22.99 -7.13
N VAL A 117 12.05 -23.27 -8.13
CA VAL A 117 11.60 -23.86 -9.39
C VAL A 117 10.92 -25.18 -9.06
N LYS A 118 9.65 -25.33 -9.47
CA LYS A 118 8.98 -26.63 -9.40
C LYS A 118 9.68 -27.56 -10.40
N GLU A 119 10.33 -28.59 -9.91
CA GLU A 119 10.88 -29.64 -10.76
C GLU A 119 9.72 -30.42 -11.42
N SER A 120 9.86 -30.72 -12.70
CA SER A 120 8.91 -31.59 -13.41
C SER A 120 9.00 -32.99 -12.83
N GLU A 121 7.87 -33.63 -12.52
CA GLU A 121 7.83 -35.03 -12.07
C GLU A 121 8.30 -36.03 -13.16
N GLY A 122 8.66 -35.55 -14.37
CA GLY A 122 9.27 -36.37 -15.42
C GLY A 122 8.34 -37.43 -16.02
N THR A 123 7.06 -37.41 -15.66
CA THR A 123 6.04 -38.41 -16.00
C THR A 123 5.31 -38.15 -17.30
N VAL A 124 5.62 -37.06 -18.01
CA VAL A 124 4.94 -36.63 -19.24
C VAL A 124 5.89 -36.77 -20.42
N ASP A 125 5.51 -37.55 -21.43
CA ASP A 125 6.31 -37.70 -22.64
C ASP A 125 6.27 -36.43 -23.53
N ALA A 126 7.24 -36.32 -24.44
CA ALA A 126 7.40 -35.13 -25.28
C ALA A 126 6.20 -34.87 -26.23
N ALA A 127 5.48 -35.92 -26.63
CA ALA A 127 4.31 -35.76 -27.50
C ALA A 127 3.15 -35.14 -26.73
N MET A 128 2.89 -35.63 -25.51
CA MET A 128 1.88 -35.08 -24.61
C MET A 128 2.21 -33.64 -24.19
N ILE A 129 3.48 -33.29 -23.99
CA ILE A 129 3.90 -31.88 -23.76
C ILE A 129 3.54 -30.99 -24.96
N GLY A 130 3.77 -31.48 -26.18
CA GLY A 130 3.43 -30.74 -27.41
C GLY A 130 1.93 -30.47 -27.51
N GLU A 131 1.11 -31.49 -27.31
CA GLU A 131 -0.35 -31.37 -27.35
C GLU A 131 -0.90 -30.42 -26.28
N VAL A 132 -0.40 -30.53 -25.04
CA VAL A 132 -0.81 -29.64 -23.94
C VAL A 132 -0.41 -28.19 -24.25
N ASN A 133 0.79 -27.95 -24.77
CA ASN A 133 1.22 -26.59 -25.12
C ASN A 133 0.37 -25.97 -26.23
N GLU A 134 0.02 -26.73 -27.28
CA GLU A 134 -0.84 -26.22 -28.35
C GLU A 134 -2.27 -25.94 -27.86
N PHE A 135 -2.80 -26.81 -27.00
CA PHE A 135 -4.06 -26.55 -26.31
C PHE A 135 -4.00 -25.26 -25.49
N LEU A 136 -2.98 -25.09 -24.63
CA LEU A 136 -2.84 -23.92 -23.75
C LEU A 136 -2.68 -22.62 -24.55
N LYS A 137 -1.89 -22.62 -25.63
CA LYS A 137 -1.76 -21.45 -26.52
C LYS A 137 -3.11 -21.06 -27.13
N THR A 138 -3.85 -22.04 -27.63
CA THR A 138 -5.17 -21.83 -28.22
C THR A 138 -6.16 -21.30 -27.19
N PHE A 139 -6.17 -21.93 -26.02
CA PHE A 139 -7.02 -21.55 -24.90
C PHE A 139 -6.75 -20.12 -24.43
N PHE A 140 -5.50 -19.75 -24.15
CA PHE A 140 -5.16 -18.41 -23.66
C PHE A 140 -5.36 -17.30 -24.70
N ARG A 141 -5.33 -17.63 -25.99
CA ARG A 141 -5.71 -16.67 -27.04
C ARG A 141 -7.21 -16.38 -27.06
N LEU A 142 -8.03 -17.37 -26.71
CA LEU A 142 -9.49 -17.28 -26.75
C LEU A 142 -10.10 -16.80 -25.43
N TYR A 143 -9.56 -17.24 -24.28
CA TYR A 143 -10.09 -16.99 -22.94
C TYR A 143 -10.47 -15.51 -22.67
N PRO A 144 -9.67 -14.51 -23.08
CA PRO A 144 -9.99 -13.14 -22.70
C PRO A 144 -11.24 -12.55 -23.38
N THR A 145 -11.63 -13.10 -24.53
CA THR A 145 -12.84 -12.69 -25.26
C THR A 145 -13.96 -13.72 -25.19
N ALA A 146 -13.70 -14.89 -24.61
CA ALA A 146 -14.61 -16.00 -24.54
C ALA A 146 -15.84 -15.70 -23.65
N THR A 147 -17.00 -16.04 -24.19
CA THR A 147 -18.25 -16.15 -23.43
C THR A 147 -18.23 -17.38 -22.54
N GLU A 148 -19.11 -17.42 -21.53
CA GLU A 148 -19.28 -18.59 -20.66
C GLU A 148 -19.60 -19.86 -21.46
N LYS A 149 -20.39 -19.72 -22.54
CA LYS A 149 -20.69 -20.81 -23.46
C LYS A 149 -19.44 -21.31 -24.18
N GLU A 150 -18.60 -20.42 -24.69
CA GLU A 150 -17.35 -20.80 -25.34
C GLU A 150 -16.38 -21.47 -24.35
N LEU A 151 -16.32 -21.00 -23.10
CA LEU A 151 -15.47 -21.60 -22.06
C LEU A 151 -15.89 -23.01 -21.66
N SER A 152 -17.19 -23.34 -21.77
CA SER A 152 -17.69 -24.69 -21.48
C SER A 152 -17.07 -25.79 -22.36
N TYR A 153 -16.51 -25.44 -23.52
CA TYR A 153 -15.79 -26.38 -24.39
C TYR A 153 -14.35 -26.67 -23.95
N TYR A 154 -13.78 -25.81 -23.10
CA TYR A 154 -12.38 -25.91 -22.66
C TYR A 154 -12.24 -26.25 -21.17
N VAL A 155 -13.27 -25.96 -20.37
CA VAL A 155 -13.20 -26.00 -18.91
C VAL A 155 -14.41 -26.73 -18.35
N LYS A 156 -14.16 -27.77 -17.54
CA LYS A 156 -15.23 -28.50 -16.83
C LYS A 156 -15.72 -27.70 -15.62
N ASN A 157 -16.99 -27.88 -15.27
CA ASN A 157 -17.59 -27.38 -14.02
C ASN A 157 -17.57 -25.84 -13.83
N ASN A 158 -17.46 -25.07 -14.91
CA ASN A 158 -17.46 -23.60 -14.88
C ASN A 158 -16.48 -22.98 -13.84
N VAL A 159 -15.33 -23.62 -13.58
CA VAL A 159 -14.32 -23.08 -12.64
C VAL A 159 -13.66 -21.79 -13.15
N LEU A 160 -13.73 -21.51 -14.45
CA LEU A 160 -13.28 -20.26 -15.04
C LEU A 160 -14.48 -19.42 -15.50
N LYS A 161 -14.54 -18.17 -15.03
CA LYS A 161 -15.55 -17.18 -15.42
C LYS A 161 -15.06 -16.38 -16.62
N SER A 162 -15.99 -15.87 -17.43
CA SER A 162 -15.63 -14.92 -18.48
C SER A 162 -15.04 -13.64 -17.86
N ILE A 163 -13.94 -13.17 -18.44
CA ILE A 163 -13.18 -12.01 -17.92
C ILE A 163 -13.94 -10.69 -18.16
N GLY A 164 -14.79 -10.65 -19.19
CA GLY A 164 -15.48 -9.42 -19.63
C GLY A 164 -14.54 -8.48 -20.38
N LYS A 165 -15.08 -7.77 -21.39
CA LYS A 165 -14.27 -6.94 -22.32
C LYS A 165 -13.40 -5.87 -21.62
N ASN A 166 -13.80 -5.39 -20.44
CA ASN A 166 -13.09 -4.33 -19.72
C ASN A 166 -11.81 -4.81 -19.02
N LEU A 167 -11.76 -6.04 -18.49
CA LEU A 167 -10.53 -6.57 -17.88
C LEU A 167 -9.51 -6.99 -18.94
N PHE A 168 -9.95 -7.38 -20.14
CA PHE A 168 -9.04 -7.74 -21.23
C PHE A 168 -8.23 -6.54 -21.74
N ALA A 169 -8.87 -5.37 -21.89
CA ALA A 169 -8.18 -4.14 -22.26
C ALA A 169 -7.06 -3.80 -21.26
N PHE A 170 -7.34 -3.95 -19.96
CA PHE A 170 -6.36 -3.73 -18.89
C PHE A 170 -5.19 -4.74 -18.94
N PHE A 171 -5.47 -6.03 -19.20
CA PHE A 171 -4.42 -7.05 -19.29
C PHE A 171 -3.50 -6.86 -20.51
N PHE A 172 -4.05 -6.43 -21.64
CA PHE A 172 -3.28 -6.16 -22.87
C PHE A 172 -2.42 -4.90 -22.75
N GLU A 173 -2.92 -3.88 -22.07
CA GLU A 173 -2.16 -2.66 -21.77
C GLU A 173 -0.94 -2.97 -20.88
N ILE A 174 -1.12 -3.79 -19.84
CA ILE A 174 -0.02 -4.25 -18.98
C ILE A 174 1.03 -5.03 -19.79
N LEU A 175 0.64 -5.99 -20.64
CA LEU A 175 1.60 -6.77 -21.45
C LEU A 175 2.41 -5.92 -22.45
N ASN A 176 1.84 -4.81 -22.93
CA ASN A 176 2.53 -3.89 -23.84
C ASN A 176 3.39 -2.85 -23.13
N LEU A 177 3.25 -2.66 -21.81
CA LEU A 177 4.09 -1.76 -21.02
C LEU A 177 5.44 -2.39 -20.62
N TYR A 178 5.58 -3.71 -20.77
CA TYR A 178 6.80 -4.47 -20.43
C TYR A 178 7.55 -5.03 -21.66
N ASN A 179 7.25 -4.52 -22.87
CA ASN A 179 8.02 -4.78 -24.09
C ASN A 179 8.64 -3.51 -24.65
#